data_AF-A0A2D6XDL5-F1
#
_entry.id   AF-A0A2D6XDL5-F1
#
_cell.length_a   1.000
_cell.length_b   1.000
_cell.length_c   1.000
_cell.angle_alpha   90.00
_cell.angle_beta   90.00
_cell.angle_gamma   90.00
#
_symmetry.space_group_name_H-M   'P 1'
#
loop_
_entity.id
_entity.type
_entity.pdbx_description
1 polymer ?
#
loop_
_entity_poly.entity_id
_entity_poly.type
_entity_poly.pdbx_seq_one_letter_code
_entity_poly.pdbx_strand_id
1 'polypeptide(L)'
;MPIPNTKENEDKSDFMSRCMGDSTMNKEYPDKKQRYAVCMSKATEGLSLIEAVDLRVRYKSESDEKAGYPPNCNEGYVEKDGKCVRVE
;
A
#
# COMPACT_ATOMS: atom_id res chain seq x y z
N MET A 1 13.48 9.43 11.20
CA MET A 1 12.46 8.65 11.94
C MET A 1 12.08 7.44 11.11
N PRO A 2 11.65 6.31 11.71
CA PRO A 2 11.83 4.95 11.20
C PRO A 2 10.91 4.56 10.03
N ILE A 3 10.43 5.55 9.28
CA ILE A 3 9.79 5.32 7.99
C ILE A 3 10.92 4.92 7.03
N PRO A 4 10.79 3.77 6.33
CA PRO A 4 11.81 3.36 5.40
C PRO A 4 12.02 4.44 4.33
N ASN A 5 13.28 4.70 3.97
CA ASN A 5 13.58 5.52 2.80
C ASN A 5 13.39 4.68 1.52
N THR A 6 13.07 5.35 0.42
CA THR A 6 13.14 4.74 -0.92
C THR A 6 14.59 4.40 -1.24
N LYS A 7 14.84 3.23 -1.81
CA LYS A 7 16.18 2.88 -2.31
C LYS A 7 16.40 3.55 -3.67
N GLU A 8 17.66 3.65 -4.09
CA GLU A 8 17.99 4.12 -5.43
C GLU A 8 17.37 3.20 -6.48
N ASN A 9 16.66 3.79 -7.45
CA ASN A 9 15.95 3.09 -8.53
C ASN A 9 14.89 2.07 -8.07
N GLU A 10 14.39 2.15 -6.83
CA GLU A 10 13.25 1.35 -6.37
C GLU A 10 11.96 1.87 -6.99
N ASP A 11 11.16 0.98 -7.57
CA ASP A 11 9.82 1.34 -8.00
C ASP A 11 8.98 1.80 -6.80
N LYS A 12 8.19 2.84 -7.00
CA LYS A 12 7.43 3.44 -5.91
C LYS A 12 6.33 2.50 -5.39
N SER A 13 5.78 1.60 -6.21
CA SER A 13 4.84 0.56 -5.76
C SER A 13 5.54 -0.53 -4.93
N ASP A 14 6.78 -0.88 -5.29
CA ASP A 14 7.62 -1.78 -4.49
C ASP A 14 7.96 -1.18 -3.13
N PHE A 15 8.32 0.11 -3.11
CA PHE A 15 8.50 0.86 -1.87
C PHE A 15 7.23 0.82 -1.01
N MET A 16 6.05 1.06 -1.61
CA MET A 16 4.78 1.00 -0.89
C MET A 16 4.54 -0.37 -0.28
N SER A 17 4.77 -1.45 -1.03
CA SER A 17 4.63 -2.83 -0.53
C SER A 17 5.55 -3.12 0.64
N ARG A 18 6.83 -2.69 0.55
CA ARG A 18 7.81 -2.83 1.63
C ARG A 18 7.45 -2.00 2.86
N CYS A 19 7.07 -0.74 2.67
CA CYS A 19 6.68 0.16 3.76
C CYS A 19 5.44 -0.33 4.50
N MET A 20 4.43 -0.82 3.77
CA MET A 20 3.19 -1.35 4.36
C MET A 20 3.43 -2.65 5.15
N GLY A 21 4.38 -3.47 4.70
CA GLY A 21 4.76 -4.75 5.33
C GLY A 21 5.86 -4.64 6.40
N ASP A 22 6.52 -3.50 6.55
CA ASP A 22 7.62 -3.30 7.48
C ASP A 22 7.19 -3.51 8.94
N SER A 23 7.98 -4.24 9.72
CA SER A 23 7.63 -4.62 11.10
C SER A 23 7.56 -3.43 12.06
N THR A 24 8.38 -2.40 11.83
CA THR A 24 8.34 -1.15 12.62
C THR A 24 7.10 -0.36 12.26
N MET A 25 6.78 -0.25 10.97
CA MET A 25 5.55 0.39 10.50
C MET A 25 4.30 -0.32 11.01
N ASN A 26 4.33 -1.66 11.10
CA ASN A 26 3.27 -2.46 11.73
C ASN A 26 3.06 -2.11 13.21
N LYS A 27 4.15 -1.89 13.94
CA LYS A 27 4.13 -1.62 15.37
C LYS A 27 3.72 -0.18 15.70
N GLU A 28 4.27 0.79 14.96
CA GLU A 28 4.02 2.23 15.22
C GLU A 28 2.72 2.73 14.60
N TYR A 29 2.30 2.13 13.48
CA TYR A 29 1.08 2.47 12.76
C TYR A 29 0.21 1.21 12.60
N PRO A 30 -0.35 0.66 13.69
CA PRO A 30 -1.16 -0.57 13.62
C PRO A 30 -2.39 -0.40 12.74
N ASP A 31 -2.98 0.81 12.70
CA ASP A 31 -4.06 1.12 11.76
C ASP A 31 -3.52 1.17 10.32
N LYS A 32 -4.07 0.29 9.47
CA LYS A 32 -3.66 0.14 8.08
C LYS A 32 -3.84 1.43 7.27
N LYS A 33 -4.87 2.25 7.54
CA LYS A 33 -5.13 3.49 6.80
C LYS A 33 -4.11 4.56 7.18
N GLN A 34 -3.80 4.68 8.47
CA GLN A 34 -2.76 5.58 8.96
C GLN A 34 -1.40 5.22 8.35
N ARG A 35 -1.05 3.93 8.36
CA ARG A 35 0.19 3.44 7.74
C ARG A 35 0.26 3.73 6.26
N TYR A 36 -0.84 3.48 5.54
CA TYR A 36 -0.95 3.83 4.13
C TYR A 36 -0.70 5.32 3.90
N ALA A 37 -1.29 6.20 4.72
CA ALA A 37 -1.10 7.64 4.59
C ALA A 37 0.37 8.03 4.76
N VAL A 38 1.06 7.45 5.76
CA VAL A 38 2.48 7.71 6.01
C VAL A 38 3.36 7.18 4.86
N CYS A 39 3.17 5.92 4.46
CA CYS A 39 3.93 5.31 3.37
C CYS A 39 3.72 6.05 2.05
N MET A 40 2.47 6.38 1.71
CA MET A 40 2.13 7.09 0.47
C MET A 40 2.72 8.50 0.47
N SER A 41 2.63 9.22 1.59
CA SER A 41 3.26 10.54 1.72
C SER A 41 4.75 10.48 1.45
N LYS A 42 5.44 9.42 1.91
CA LYS A 42 6.87 9.26 1.64
C LYS A 42 7.16 8.85 0.21
N ALA A 43 6.34 7.96 -0.37
CA ALA A 43 6.50 7.49 -1.73
C ALA A 43 6.39 8.63 -2.75
N THR A 44 5.47 9.57 -2.51
CA THR A 44 5.21 10.73 -3.37
C THR A 44 6.11 11.93 -3.10
N GLU A 45 7.03 11.85 -2.14
CA GLU A 45 7.94 12.96 -1.86
C GLU A 45 8.84 13.23 -3.07
N GLY A 46 8.89 14.48 -3.51
CA GLY A 46 9.65 14.91 -4.70
C GLY A 46 8.99 14.60 -6.05
N LEU A 47 7.80 14.00 -6.06
CA LEU A 47 7.02 13.78 -7.30
C LEU A 47 6.19 15.01 -7.66
N SER A 48 5.96 15.22 -8.97
CA SER A 48 4.93 16.14 -9.44
C SER A 48 3.52 15.61 -9.14
N LEU A 49 2.53 16.49 -9.27
CA LEU A 49 1.13 16.11 -9.01
C LEU A 49 0.67 14.93 -9.88
N ILE A 50 1.03 14.94 -11.17
CA ILE A 50 0.61 13.88 -12.11
C ILE A 50 1.26 12.56 -11.74
N GLU A 51 2.56 12.56 -11.43
CA GLU A 51 3.28 11.36 -11.00
C GLU A 51 2.75 10.80 -9.68
N ALA A 52 2.42 11.67 -8.72
CA ALA A 52 1.84 11.25 -7.45
C ALA A 52 0.45 10.62 -7.62
N VAL A 53 -0.36 11.15 -8.54
CA VAL A 53 -1.68 10.58 -8.87
C VAL A 53 -1.51 9.24 -9.58
N ASP A 54 -0.62 9.16 -10.57
CA ASP A 54 -0.31 7.93 -11.29
C ASP A 54 0.09 6.80 -10.33
N LEU A 55 1.00 7.08 -9.39
CA LEU A 55 1.40 6.13 -8.36
C LEU A 55 0.21 5.64 -7.53
N ARG A 56 -0.65 6.55 -7.08
CA ARG A 56 -1.82 6.20 -6.25
C ARG A 56 -2.79 5.30 -7.00
N VAL A 57 -3.02 5.60 -8.28
CA VAL A 57 -3.91 4.80 -9.14
C VAL A 57 -3.29 3.42 -9.37
N ARG A 58 -2.03 3.36 -9.81
CA ARG A 58 -1.31 2.09 -10.07
C ARG A 58 -1.33 1.19 -8.84
N TYR A 59 -0.88 1.71 -7.70
CA TYR A 59 -0.80 0.93 -6.45
C TYR A 59 -2.17 0.41 -6.00
N LYS A 60 -3.24 1.21 -6.19
CA LYS A 60 -4.60 0.78 -5.88
C LYS A 60 -5.06 -0.35 -6.80
N SER A 61 -4.88 -0.20 -8.11
CA SER A 61 -5.27 -1.24 -9.06
C SER A 61 -4.54 -2.55 -8.80
N GLU A 62 -3.22 -2.51 -8.58
CA GLU A 62 -2.43 -3.70 -8.21
C GLU A 62 -2.91 -4.35 -6.91
N SER A 63 -3.29 -3.53 -5.92
CA SER A 63 -3.84 -4.03 -4.65
C SER A 63 -5.21 -4.69 -4.83
N ASP A 64 -6.08 -4.10 -5.64
CA ASP A 64 -7.43 -4.62 -5.93
C ASP A 64 -7.34 -5.91 -6.77
N GLU A 65 -6.46 -5.96 -7.77
CA GLU A 65 -6.16 -7.17 -8.54
C GLU A 65 -5.63 -8.31 -7.65
N LYS A 66 -4.73 -7.98 -6.70
CA LYS A 66 -4.20 -8.97 -5.76
C LYS A 66 -5.26 -9.47 -4.78
N ALA A 67 -6.14 -8.60 -4.30
CA ALA A 67 -7.20 -8.99 -3.38
C ALA A 67 -8.34 -9.76 -4.07
N GLY A 68 -8.55 -9.53 -5.37
CA GLY A 68 -9.69 -10.02 -6.12
C GLY A 68 -10.92 -9.14 -5.96
N TYR A 69 -11.99 -9.50 -6.66
CA TYR A 69 -13.24 -8.74 -6.68
C TYR A 69 -14.37 -9.56 -6.05
N PRO A 70 -15.06 -9.04 -5.01
CA PRO A 70 -16.19 -9.73 -4.39
C PRO A 70 -17.26 -10.16 -5.40
N PRO A 71 -17.87 -11.36 -5.24
CA PRO A 71 -17.69 -12.31 -4.13
C PRO A 71 -16.46 -13.22 -4.25
N ASN A 72 -15.66 -13.08 -5.31
CA ASN A 72 -14.53 -13.97 -5.62
C ASN A 72 -13.20 -13.32 -5.21
N CYS A 73 -12.92 -13.30 -3.91
CA CYS A 73 -11.62 -12.87 -3.40
C CYS A 73 -10.53 -13.91 -3.68
N ASN A 74 -9.31 -13.44 -3.92
CA ASN A 74 -8.15 -14.32 -4.12
C ASN A 74 -7.68 -14.95 -2.80
N GLU A 75 -6.81 -15.95 -2.91
CA GLU A 75 -6.24 -16.66 -1.76
C GLU A 75 -5.61 -15.68 -0.74
N GLY A 76 -5.93 -15.87 0.54
CA GLY A 76 -5.49 -14.98 1.63
C GLY A 76 -6.36 -13.73 1.83
N TYR A 77 -7.48 -13.60 1.11
CA TYR A 77 -8.47 -12.53 1.28
C TYR A 77 -9.87 -13.10 1.50
N VAL A 78 -10.68 -12.36 2.27
CA VAL A 78 -12.09 -12.65 2.53
C VAL A 78 -12.95 -11.44 2.24
N GLU A 79 -14.17 -11.66 1.77
CA GLU A 79 -15.13 -10.57 1.60
C GLU A 79 -15.60 -10.08 2.98
N LYS A 80 -15.42 -8.78 3.23
CA LYS A 80 -16.05 -8.04 4.33
C LYS A 80 -16.59 -6.73 3.78
N ASP A 81 -17.85 -6.44 4.05
CA ASP A 81 -18.53 -5.20 3.65
C ASP A 81 -18.38 -4.88 2.15
N GLY A 82 -18.49 -5.91 1.30
CA GLY A 82 -18.37 -5.77 -0.16
C GLY A 82 -16.95 -5.44 -0.63
N LYS A 83 -15.91 -5.77 0.15
CA LYS A 83 -14.49 -5.62 -0.21
C LYS A 83 -13.68 -6.86 0.16
N CYS A 84 -12.72 -7.22 -0.68
CA CYS A 84 -11.74 -8.25 -0.36
C CYS A 84 -10.68 -7.68 0.59
N VAL A 85 -10.65 -8.18 1.83
CA VAL A 85 -9.69 -7.78 2.87
C VAL A 85 -8.83 -8.96 3.25
N ARG A 86 -7.56 -8.70 3.56
CA ARG A 86 -6.59 -9.75 3.91
C ARG A 86 -7.06 -10.47 5.18
N VAL A 87 -6.94 -11.80 5.20
CA VAL A 87 -7.13 -12.60 6.42
C VAL A 87 -5.94 -12.28 7.32
N GLU A 88 -6.21 -11.60 8.44
CA GLU A 88 -5.21 -11.32 9.49
C GLU A 88 -4.87 -12.59 10.28
#